data_AF-A0A957AD59-F1
#
_entry.id   AF-A0A957AD59-F1
#
_cell.length_a   1.000
_cell.length_b   1.000
_cell.length_c   1.000
_cell.angle_alpha   90.00
_cell.angle_beta   90.00
_cell.angle_gamma   90.00
#
_symmetry.space_group_name_H-M   'P 1'
#
loop_
_entity.id
_entity.type
_entity.pdbx_description
1 polymer ?
#
loop_
_entity_poly.entity_id
_entity_poly.type
_entity_poly.pdbx_seq_one_letter_code
_entity_poly.pdbx_strand_id
1 'polypeptide(L)'
;KRIVERARPEVWDVLDEVIKDRPVLLNRAPTLHRLGIQAFEPILIEGSAIQLHPLVCSAFNADFDGDQMAVHVPLSREAVAEARQIMLSTNNLLSPASGEPVVAPSLDMVLGCYYMTDMEESAPGAHQPAANGNAEKGVYGSFESARYAFDLGHLDLRARVKVQTNRAVQQDGEIINEAGEPIFIVTSVGRIIFNELLPEVLPFQNDNMDRPNLRKVVALCYRQLGDQATAEIVDAIKSTGFHYATRSGVTIAIHEIQVPKNKGELLKAADKRVDELLEQFQMGLITEDERYQGTVDIWQETTRQVEDSIRERLPDYGSLHYMASSGTKGNITQIRQMAGMRGLMADPSGKVIELPIRGSFREGLTVLEYFISTHGARKGLADTALRTADSGYLTRRLIDVAQDVITLEEDCGTTSGLWMDRDEGADSLESLPERIVG
;
A
#
# COMPACT_ATOMS: atom_id res chain seq x y z
N LYS A 1 -12.45 -35.83 -30.92
CA LYS A 1 -11.21 -35.39 -31.61
C LYS A 1 -11.49 -34.57 -32.88
N ARG A 2 -11.97 -35.15 -34.00
CA ARG A 2 -12.25 -34.40 -35.26
C ARG A 2 -13.23 -33.23 -35.14
N ILE A 3 -14.18 -33.28 -34.19
CA ILE A 3 -15.15 -32.21 -33.92
C ILE A 3 -14.48 -31.02 -33.21
N VAL A 4 -13.62 -31.32 -32.23
CA VAL A 4 -12.84 -30.34 -31.45
C VAL A 4 -11.79 -29.66 -32.33
N GLU A 5 -11.10 -30.43 -33.18
CA GLU A 5 -10.12 -29.89 -34.15
C GLU A 5 -10.74 -28.93 -35.18
N ARG A 6 -12.05 -29.04 -35.42
CA ARG A 6 -12.80 -28.14 -36.30
C ARG A 6 -13.43 -26.94 -35.57
N ALA A 7 -13.18 -26.81 -34.26
CA ALA A 7 -13.68 -25.73 -33.41
C ALA A 7 -15.16 -25.40 -33.65
N ARG A 8 -16.00 -26.44 -33.75
CA ARG A 8 -17.43 -26.22 -33.98
C ARG A 8 -18.09 -25.54 -32.77
N PRO A 9 -19.16 -24.75 -32.97
CA PRO A 9 -19.86 -24.06 -31.88
C PRO A 9 -20.27 -24.96 -30.71
N GLU A 10 -20.72 -26.19 -30.99
CA GLU A 10 -21.20 -27.11 -29.96
C GLU A 10 -20.10 -27.56 -28.97
N VAL A 11 -18.82 -27.39 -29.33
CA VAL A 11 -17.68 -27.69 -28.46
C VAL A 11 -17.57 -26.67 -27.32
N TRP A 12 -17.94 -25.42 -27.57
CA TRP A 12 -17.85 -24.36 -26.57
C TRP A 12 -18.92 -24.51 -25.50
N ASP A 13 -20.14 -24.93 -25.87
CA ASP A 13 -21.22 -25.21 -24.91
C ASP A 13 -20.83 -26.35 -23.96
N VAL A 14 -20.25 -27.42 -24.51
CA VAL A 14 -19.75 -28.55 -23.70
C VAL A 14 -18.56 -28.14 -22.84
N LEU A 15 -17.68 -27.28 -23.36
CA LEU A 15 -16.55 -26.77 -22.59
C LEU A 15 -17.03 -25.95 -21.37
N ASP A 16 -18.02 -25.07 -21.55
CA ASP A 16 -18.61 -24.27 -20.47
C ASP A 16 -19.25 -25.16 -19.38
N GLU A 17 -19.88 -26.27 -19.77
CA GLU A 17 -20.41 -27.25 -18.80
C GLU A 17 -19.29 -27.97 -18.03
N VAL A 18 -18.21 -28.37 -18.71
CA VAL A 18 -17.11 -29.15 -18.11
C VAL A 18 -16.28 -28.33 -17.12
N ILE A 19 -16.14 -27.03 -17.34
CA ILE A 19 -15.26 -26.17 -16.53
C ILE A 19 -15.92 -25.67 -15.23
N LYS A 20 -17.25 -25.60 -15.15
CA LYS A 20 -17.98 -25.09 -13.97
C LYS A 20 -17.60 -25.78 -12.66
N ASP A 21 -17.34 -27.08 -12.73
CA ASP A 21 -16.99 -27.89 -11.56
C ASP A 21 -15.49 -28.19 -11.43
N ARG A 22 -14.64 -27.54 -12.22
CA ARG A 22 -13.20 -27.86 -12.29
C ARG A 22 -12.34 -26.61 -12.07
N PRO A 23 -11.82 -26.41 -10.85
CA PRO A 23 -10.85 -25.35 -10.61
C PRO A 23 -9.54 -25.64 -11.35
N VAL A 24 -8.81 -24.59 -11.69
CA VAL A 24 -7.47 -24.64 -12.28
C VAL A 24 -6.46 -24.02 -11.31
N LEU A 25 -5.24 -24.52 -11.31
CA LEU A 25 -4.16 -23.96 -10.50
C LEU A 25 -3.36 -22.97 -11.35
N LEU A 26 -3.20 -21.74 -10.86
CA LEU A 26 -2.27 -20.78 -11.42
C LEU A 26 -0.99 -20.76 -10.60
N ASN A 27 0.15 -20.71 -11.31
CA ASN A 27 1.46 -20.60 -10.70
C ASN A 27 2.30 -19.55 -11.43
N ARG A 28 3.01 -18.71 -10.65
CA ARG A 28 4.02 -17.78 -11.17
C ARG A 28 5.39 -18.16 -10.63
N ALA A 29 6.37 -18.26 -11.54
CA ALA A 29 7.76 -18.46 -11.17
C ALA A 29 8.43 -17.10 -10.87
N PRO A 30 9.29 -16.99 -9.84
CA PRO A 30 9.63 -18.02 -8.86
C PRO A 30 8.58 -18.18 -7.75
N THR A 31 8.27 -19.42 -7.36
CA THR A 31 7.34 -19.71 -6.26
C THR A 31 8.07 -19.59 -4.91
N LEU A 32 7.85 -18.49 -4.19
CA LEU A 32 8.55 -18.20 -2.92
C LEU A 32 7.83 -18.72 -1.67
N HIS A 33 6.51 -18.88 -1.75
CA HIS A 33 5.66 -19.33 -0.66
C HIS A 33 4.41 -20.00 -1.21
N ARG A 34 3.61 -20.65 -0.34
CA ARG A 34 2.42 -21.41 -0.76
C ARG A 34 1.42 -20.61 -1.59
N LEU A 35 1.25 -19.31 -1.32
CA LEU A 35 0.34 -18.44 -2.08
C LEU A 35 0.78 -18.17 -3.53
N GLY A 36 1.99 -18.60 -3.92
CA GLY A 36 2.44 -18.56 -5.30
C GLY A 36 1.79 -19.62 -6.19
N ILE A 37 0.99 -20.53 -5.60
CA ILE A 37 0.10 -21.45 -6.31
C ILE A 37 -1.28 -21.34 -5.67
N GLN A 38 -2.29 -20.94 -6.45
CA GLN A 38 -3.68 -20.86 -5.98
C GLN A 38 -4.63 -21.45 -7.01
N ALA A 39 -5.76 -21.96 -6.53
CA ALA A 39 -6.84 -22.46 -7.36
C ALA A 39 -7.85 -21.34 -7.68
N PHE A 40 -8.32 -21.34 -8.92
CA PHE A 40 -9.33 -20.41 -9.43
C PHE A 40 -10.39 -21.17 -10.22
N GLU A 41 -11.60 -20.62 -10.27
CA GLU A 41 -12.63 -21.08 -11.19
C GLU A 41 -12.42 -20.41 -12.56
N PRO A 42 -12.21 -21.20 -13.63
CA PRO A 42 -11.93 -20.63 -14.95
C PRO A 42 -13.19 -20.01 -15.57
N ILE A 43 -13.02 -18.81 -16.13
CA ILE A 43 -14.04 -18.13 -16.94
C ILE A 43 -13.54 -18.09 -18.38
N LEU A 44 -14.36 -18.54 -19.33
CA LEU A 44 -14.00 -18.47 -20.75
C LEU A 44 -13.98 -17.02 -21.20
N ILE A 45 -12.87 -16.64 -21.82
CA ILE A 45 -12.66 -15.31 -22.40
C ILE A 45 -12.15 -15.45 -23.83
N GLU A 46 -12.37 -14.42 -24.64
CA GLU A 46 -11.73 -14.30 -25.93
C GLU A 46 -10.30 -13.75 -25.77
N GLY A 47 -9.36 -14.27 -26.56
CA GLY A 47 -7.96 -13.85 -26.54
C GLY A 47 -7.00 -14.95 -26.06
N SER A 48 -5.73 -14.59 -25.90
CA SER A 48 -4.65 -15.53 -25.52
C SER A 48 -3.93 -15.12 -24.23
N ALA A 49 -4.45 -14.12 -23.52
CA ALA A 49 -3.92 -13.65 -22.24
C ALA A 49 -4.79 -14.17 -21.08
N ILE A 50 -4.16 -14.50 -19.97
CA ILE A 50 -4.86 -14.89 -18.74
C ILE A 50 -5.29 -13.61 -18.02
N GLN A 51 -6.57 -13.52 -17.64
CA GLN A 51 -7.05 -12.46 -16.75
C GLN A 51 -6.85 -12.91 -15.30
N LEU A 52 -6.08 -12.13 -14.54
CA LEU A 52 -5.81 -12.38 -13.14
C LEU A 52 -6.52 -11.32 -12.29
N HIS A 53 -7.10 -11.74 -11.16
CA HIS A 53 -7.75 -10.82 -10.24
C HIS A 53 -6.73 -9.84 -9.61
N PRO A 54 -6.99 -8.51 -9.56
CA PRO A 54 -6.01 -7.55 -9.04
C PRO A 54 -5.57 -7.78 -7.59
N LEU A 55 -6.48 -8.30 -6.74
CA LEU A 55 -6.19 -8.53 -5.32
C LEU A 55 -5.25 -9.70 -5.04
N VAL A 56 -5.07 -10.62 -6.00
CA VAL A 56 -4.13 -11.75 -5.84
C VAL A 56 -2.74 -11.45 -6.40
N CYS A 57 -2.56 -10.32 -7.09
CA CYS A 57 -1.28 -9.94 -7.70
C CYS A 57 -0.18 -9.79 -6.64
N SER A 58 -0.51 -9.29 -5.45
CA SER A 58 0.41 -9.20 -4.31
C SER A 58 0.92 -10.58 -3.87
N ALA A 59 0.04 -11.58 -3.82
CA ALA A 59 0.39 -12.95 -3.49
C ALA A 59 1.30 -13.59 -4.55
N PHE A 60 1.01 -13.40 -5.83
CA PHE A 60 1.89 -13.91 -6.90
C PHE A 60 3.16 -13.08 -7.10
N ASN A 61 3.26 -11.92 -6.44
CA ASN A 61 4.24 -10.88 -6.74
C ASN A 61 4.26 -10.52 -8.25
N ALA A 62 3.09 -10.55 -8.87
CA ALA A 62 2.90 -10.38 -10.30
C ALA A 62 2.58 -8.92 -10.65
N ASP A 63 3.09 -8.48 -11.79
CA ASP A 63 2.66 -7.26 -12.45
C ASP A 63 2.18 -7.58 -13.88
N PHE A 64 1.80 -6.54 -14.63
CA PHE A 64 1.21 -6.68 -15.96
C PHE A 64 2.10 -6.07 -17.06
N ASP A 65 3.42 -6.15 -16.90
CA ASP A 65 4.39 -5.63 -17.88
C ASP A 65 4.94 -6.69 -18.87
N GLY A 66 4.50 -7.94 -18.71
CA GLY A 66 4.93 -9.07 -19.57
C GLY A 66 5.01 -10.42 -18.86
N ASP A 67 4.69 -10.46 -17.56
CA ASP A 67 4.67 -11.69 -16.76
C ASP A 67 3.80 -12.81 -17.35
N GLN A 68 4.24 -14.04 -17.13
CA GLN A 68 3.57 -15.26 -17.58
C GLN A 68 3.25 -16.16 -16.39
N MET A 69 2.14 -16.89 -16.49
CA MET A 69 1.71 -17.86 -15.47
C MET A 69 1.46 -19.21 -16.13
N ALA A 70 1.80 -20.28 -15.40
CA ALA A 70 1.46 -21.63 -15.77
C ALA A 70 0.07 -21.99 -15.24
N VAL A 71 -0.72 -22.68 -16.07
CA VAL A 71 -2.03 -23.21 -15.71
C VAL A 71 -1.94 -24.73 -15.60
N HIS A 72 -2.32 -25.28 -14.45
CA HIS A 72 -2.39 -26.72 -14.23
C HIS A 72 -3.83 -27.16 -13.98
N VAL A 73 -4.21 -28.31 -14.53
CA VAL A 73 -5.56 -28.87 -14.40
C VAL A 73 -5.52 -30.08 -13.46
N PRO A 74 -6.15 -30.01 -12.27
CA PRO A 74 -6.35 -31.17 -11.41
C PRO A 74 -7.19 -32.24 -12.12
N LEU A 75 -6.71 -33.49 -12.13
CA LEU A 75 -7.34 -34.58 -12.88
C LEU A 75 -8.19 -35.50 -11.99
N SER A 76 -7.67 -35.89 -10.83
CA SER A 76 -8.36 -36.78 -9.89
C SER A 76 -9.43 -36.03 -9.10
N ARG A 77 -10.43 -36.76 -8.59
CA ARG A 77 -11.51 -36.16 -7.79
C ARG A 77 -10.97 -35.60 -6.47
N GLU A 78 -10.00 -36.29 -5.91
CA GLU A 78 -9.29 -35.92 -4.69
C GLU A 78 -8.53 -34.61 -4.89
N ALA A 79 -7.81 -34.46 -6.00
CA ALA A 79 -7.08 -33.22 -6.31
C ALA A 79 -8.02 -32.04 -6.60
N VAL A 80 -9.17 -32.29 -7.24
CA VAL A 80 -10.22 -31.27 -7.44
C VAL A 80 -10.81 -30.83 -6.10
N ALA A 81 -11.08 -31.78 -5.19
CA ALA A 81 -11.58 -31.48 -3.86
C ALA A 81 -10.56 -30.68 -3.03
N GLU A 82 -9.28 -31.08 -3.04
CA GLU A 82 -8.18 -30.36 -2.38
C GLU A 82 -8.03 -28.94 -2.94
N ALA A 83 -8.05 -28.78 -4.26
CA ALA A 83 -7.96 -27.46 -4.90
C ALA A 83 -9.10 -26.53 -4.45
N ARG A 84 -10.32 -27.05 -4.33
CA ARG A 84 -11.51 -26.26 -3.93
C ARG A 84 -11.56 -25.98 -2.43
N GLN A 85 -11.16 -26.94 -1.60
CA GLN A 85 -11.27 -26.82 -0.13
C GLN A 85 -10.07 -26.08 0.49
N ILE A 86 -8.87 -26.23 -0.07
CA ILE A 86 -7.63 -25.72 0.54
C ILE A 86 -7.00 -24.63 -0.31
N MET A 87 -6.86 -24.86 -1.62
CA MET A 87 -6.06 -23.98 -2.49
C MET A 87 -6.84 -22.81 -3.09
N LEU A 88 -8.17 -22.76 -2.92
CA LEU A 88 -9.00 -21.72 -3.49
C LEU A 88 -8.56 -20.35 -2.99
N SER A 89 -8.53 -19.35 -3.88
CA SER A 89 -8.05 -18.00 -3.55
C SER A 89 -8.83 -17.35 -2.40
N THR A 90 -10.12 -17.69 -2.25
CA THR A 90 -10.99 -17.18 -1.18
C THR A 90 -10.60 -17.65 0.21
N ASN A 91 -9.91 -18.79 0.33
CA ASN A 91 -9.50 -19.36 1.62
C ASN A 91 -8.10 -18.85 2.03
N ASN A 92 -7.40 -18.21 1.10
CA ASN A 92 -6.00 -17.83 1.22
C ASN A 92 -5.87 -16.30 1.32
N LEU A 93 -6.66 -15.68 2.19
CA LEU A 93 -6.73 -14.22 2.36
C LEU A 93 -5.60 -13.67 3.25
N LEU A 94 -5.10 -14.49 4.18
CA LEU A 94 -4.07 -14.11 5.15
C LEU A 94 -2.68 -14.64 4.78
N SER A 95 -1.67 -13.89 5.19
CA SER A 95 -0.27 -14.28 5.11
C SER A 95 0.00 -15.40 6.11
N PRO A 96 0.54 -16.55 5.67
CA PRO A 96 0.94 -17.61 6.60
C PRO A 96 2.07 -17.20 7.54
N ALA A 97 2.82 -16.16 7.19
CA ALA A 97 3.97 -15.71 7.97
C ALA A 97 3.60 -14.75 9.12
N SER A 98 2.54 -13.96 8.96
CA SER A 98 2.19 -12.89 9.91
C SER A 98 0.71 -12.82 10.30
N GLY A 99 -0.17 -13.58 9.64
CA GLY A 99 -1.62 -13.47 9.82
C GLY A 99 -2.23 -12.18 9.27
N GLU A 100 -1.45 -11.31 8.61
CA GLU A 100 -1.97 -10.10 7.99
C GLU A 100 -2.68 -10.38 6.66
N PRO A 101 -3.72 -9.61 6.29
CA PRO A 101 -4.39 -9.77 5.00
C PRO A 101 -3.47 -9.47 3.79
N VAL A 102 -3.28 -10.46 2.93
CA VAL A 102 -2.50 -10.35 1.68
C VAL A 102 -3.32 -9.73 0.56
N VAL A 103 -4.64 -9.96 0.58
CA VAL A 103 -5.62 -9.47 -0.40
C VAL A 103 -6.06 -8.02 -0.17
N ALA A 104 -5.34 -7.26 0.68
CA ALA A 104 -5.69 -5.87 0.91
C ALA A 104 -5.59 -5.05 -0.39
N PRO A 105 -6.52 -4.10 -0.64
CA PRO A 105 -6.46 -3.22 -1.80
C PRO A 105 -5.10 -2.53 -1.92
N SER A 106 -4.66 -2.32 -3.16
CA SER A 106 -3.37 -1.69 -3.46
C SER A 106 -3.50 -0.65 -4.57
N LEU A 107 -2.50 0.24 -4.65
CA LEU A 107 -2.36 1.25 -5.70
C LEU A 107 -3.67 2.04 -5.94
N ASP A 108 -4.21 2.01 -7.15
CA ASP A 108 -5.34 2.82 -7.58
C ASP A 108 -6.61 2.54 -6.76
N MET A 109 -6.80 1.31 -6.27
CA MET A 109 -7.93 0.97 -5.40
C MET A 109 -7.89 1.79 -4.10
N VAL A 110 -6.71 1.85 -3.49
CA VAL A 110 -6.48 2.64 -2.26
C VAL A 110 -6.59 4.13 -2.57
N LEU A 111 -6.06 4.59 -3.72
CA LEU A 111 -6.17 6.00 -4.11
C LEU A 111 -7.63 6.45 -4.22
N GLY A 112 -8.49 5.63 -4.82
CA GLY A 112 -9.91 5.91 -4.94
C GLY A 112 -10.63 5.91 -3.60
N CYS A 113 -10.35 4.94 -2.73
CA CYS A 113 -10.88 4.89 -1.37
C CYS A 113 -10.42 6.10 -0.55
N TYR A 114 -9.13 6.44 -0.58
CA TYR A 114 -8.59 7.60 0.09
C TYR A 114 -9.23 8.90 -0.40
N TYR A 115 -9.33 9.07 -1.73
CA TYR A 115 -9.95 10.25 -2.32
C TYR A 115 -11.42 10.42 -1.90
N MET A 116 -12.22 9.35 -1.90
CA MET A 116 -13.62 9.44 -1.49
C MET A 116 -13.78 9.71 0.02
N THR A 117 -12.89 9.18 0.86
CA THR A 117 -12.99 9.34 2.32
C THR A 117 -12.27 10.59 2.86
N ASP A 118 -11.55 11.30 2.01
CA ASP A 118 -10.98 12.60 2.34
C ASP A 118 -12.09 13.63 2.62
N MET A 119 -11.82 14.59 3.50
CA MET A 119 -12.78 15.61 3.91
C MET A 119 -12.29 17.00 3.55
N GLU A 120 -13.13 17.74 2.84
CA GLU A 120 -12.85 19.10 2.42
C GLU A 120 -13.80 20.08 3.13
N GLU A 121 -13.22 21.07 3.81
CA GLU A 121 -13.99 22.06 4.58
C GLU A 121 -14.68 23.10 3.69
N SER A 122 -14.09 23.40 2.53
CA SER A 122 -14.58 24.40 1.57
C SER A 122 -15.51 23.83 0.50
N ALA A 123 -15.79 22.53 0.53
CA ALA A 123 -16.58 21.87 -0.51
C ALA A 123 -18.05 22.33 -0.51
N PRO A 124 -18.73 22.32 -1.68
CA PRO A 124 -20.15 22.65 -1.78
C PRO A 124 -21.01 21.81 -0.83
N GLY A 125 -21.85 22.48 -0.02
CA GLY A 125 -22.73 21.82 0.95
C GLY A 125 -22.03 21.44 2.27
N ALA A 126 -20.74 21.76 2.44
CA ALA A 126 -20.03 21.54 3.69
C ALA A 126 -20.69 22.29 4.87
N HIS A 127 -20.47 21.73 6.05
CA HIS A 127 -20.98 22.20 7.32
C HIS A 127 -20.51 23.62 7.57
N GLN A 128 -21.48 24.51 7.79
CA GLN A 128 -21.21 25.88 8.17
C GLN A 128 -21.88 26.14 9.51
N PRO A 129 -21.11 26.56 10.55
CA PRO A 129 -21.67 26.91 11.83
C PRO A 129 -22.63 28.09 11.67
N ALA A 130 -23.64 28.15 12.54
CA ALA A 130 -24.60 29.25 12.53
C ALA A 130 -23.87 30.59 12.71
N ALA A 131 -23.91 31.44 11.67
CA ALA A 131 -23.35 32.77 11.69
C ALA A 131 -24.40 33.77 11.18
N ASN A 132 -24.52 34.91 11.86
CA ASN A 132 -25.37 36.04 11.46
C ASN A 132 -26.87 35.70 11.28
N GLY A 133 -27.47 34.91 12.18
CA GLY A 133 -28.91 34.61 12.16
C GLY A 133 -29.35 33.58 11.11
N ASN A 134 -28.41 33.01 10.35
CA ASN A 134 -28.66 31.87 9.47
C ASN A 134 -28.59 30.55 10.26
N ALA A 135 -29.48 29.61 9.93
CA ALA A 135 -29.45 28.26 10.50
C ALA A 135 -28.14 27.52 10.14
N GLU A 136 -27.72 26.61 11.02
CA GLU A 136 -26.60 25.69 10.78
C GLU A 136 -26.86 24.90 9.49
N LYS A 137 -25.91 24.89 8.56
CA LYS A 137 -26.02 24.17 7.27
C LYS A 137 -25.12 22.93 7.29
N GLY A 138 -25.47 21.91 6.51
CA GLY A 138 -24.71 20.66 6.44
C GLY A 138 -24.87 19.77 7.68
N VAL A 139 -26.04 19.85 8.33
CA VAL A 139 -26.44 18.96 9.44
C VAL A 139 -27.58 18.05 8.96
N TYR A 140 -27.43 16.75 9.17
CA TYR A 140 -28.34 15.73 8.68
C TYR A 140 -28.78 14.80 9.83
N GLY A 141 -30.05 14.41 9.84
CA GLY A 141 -30.63 13.56 10.88
C GLY A 141 -30.35 12.07 10.72
N SER A 142 -29.86 11.65 9.56
CA SER A 142 -29.46 10.26 9.27
C SER A 142 -28.49 10.19 8.10
N PHE A 143 -27.79 9.07 7.95
CA PHE A 143 -26.93 8.79 6.78
C PHE A 143 -27.70 8.86 5.46
N GLU A 144 -28.92 8.35 5.42
CA GLU A 144 -29.79 8.39 4.23
C GLU A 144 -30.13 9.83 3.82
N SER A 145 -30.39 10.71 4.79
CA SER A 145 -30.70 12.12 4.48
C SER A 145 -29.51 12.87 3.89
N ALA A 146 -28.29 12.55 4.33
CA ALA A 146 -27.07 13.09 3.74
C ALA A 146 -26.85 12.56 2.32
N ARG A 147 -27.08 11.27 2.09
CA ARG A 147 -26.99 10.65 0.76
C ARG A 147 -28.03 11.21 -0.21
N TYR A 148 -29.26 11.40 0.23
CA TYR A 148 -30.30 12.02 -0.58
C TYR A 148 -29.92 13.45 -1.03
N ALA A 149 -29.27 14.22 -0.15
CA ALA A 149 -28.77 15.56 -0.52
C ALA A 149 -27.63 15.50 -1.56
N PHE A 150 -26.78 14.48 -1.49
CA PHE A 150 -25.75 14.23 -2.50
C PHE A 150 -26.36 13.83 -3.85
N ASP A 151 -27.36 12.95 -3.86
CA ASP A 151 -28.04 12.50 -5.09
C ASP A 151 -28.78 13.65 -5.78
N LEU A 152 -29.27 14.63 -5.02
CA LEU A 152 -29.86 15.87 -5.53
C LEU A 152 -28.81 16.91 -6.02
N GLY A 153 -27.53 16.65 -5.82
CA GLY A 153 -26.43 17.55 -6.20
C GLY A 153 -26.24 18.76 -5.28
N HIS A 154 -26.80 18.73 -4.07
CA HIS A 154 -26.65 19.81 -3.08
C HIS A 154 -25.42 19.66 -2.19
N LEU A 155 -24.80 18.48 -2.20
CA LEU A 155 -23.68 18.13 -1.35
C LEU A 155 -22.59 17.48 -2.20
N ASP A 156 -21.33 17.87 -1.99
CA ASP A 156 -20.18 17.22 -2.61
C ASP A 156 -19.82 15.91 -1.88
N LEU A 157 -19.17 14.98 -2.58
CA LEU A 157 -18.73 13.69 -2.03
C LEU A 157 -17.86 13.89 -0.77
N ARG A 158 -16.96 14.86 -0.82
CA ARG A 158 -15.95 15.12 0.23
C ARG A 158 -16.36 16.22 1.20
N ALA A 159 -17.56 16.78 1.03
CA ALA A 159 -18.03 17.83 1.91
C ALA A 159 -18.10 17.37 3.36
N ARG A 160 -17.43 18.11 4.24
CA ARG A 160 -17.47 17.88 5.70
C ARG A 160 -18.88 18.16 6.21
N VAL A 161 -19.59 17.14 6.70
CA VAL A 161 -20.97 17.25 7.21
C VAL A 161 -21.10 16.74 8.63
N LYS A 162 -22.11 17.23 9.36
CA LYS A 162 -22.50 16.65 10.64
C LYS A 162 -23.70 15.73 10.44
N VAL A 163 -23.58 14.48 10.84
CA VAL A 163 -24.67 13.50 10.70
C VAL A 163 -24.93 12.83 12.04
N GLN A 164 -26.20 12.67 12.38
CA GLN A 164 -26.62 11.91 13.54
C GLN A 164 -26.54 10.40 13.23
N THR A 165 -25.91 9.63 14.12
CA THR A 165 -25.83 8.18 14.02
C THR A 165 -25.99 7.52 15.40
N ASN A 166 -26.54 6.32 15.39
CA ASN A 166 -26.63 5.42 16.54
C ASN A 166 -25.67 4.23 16.42
N ARG A 167 -24.86 4.15 15.35
CA ARG A 167 -23.87 3.07 15.19
C ARG A 167 -22.64 3.36 16.04
N ALA A 168 -21.94 2.30 16.43
CA ALA A 168 -20.57 2.41 16.93
C ALA A 168 -19.68 3.00 15.83
N VAL A 169 -18.80 3.93 16.18
CA VAL A 169 -17.97 4.68 15.23
C VAL A 169 -16.51 4.43 15.58
N GLN A 170 -15.73 3.93 14.62
CA GLN A 170 -14.29 3.85 14.76
C GLN A 170 -13.65 5.13 14.21
N GLN A 171 -12.92 5.83 15.06
CA GLN A 171 -12.23 7.06 14.72
C GLN A 171 -10.90 7.15 15.48
N ASP A 172 -9.82 7.47 14.78
CA ASP A 172 -8.46 7.60 15.33
C ASP A 172 -8.00 6.34 16.10
N GLY A 173 -8.50 5.17 15.70
CA GLY A 173 -8.21 3.89 16.36
C GLY A 173 -9.03 3.59 17.61
N GLU A 174 -9.93 4.49 18.02
CA GLU A 174 -10.83 4.29 19.17
C GLU A 174 -12.28 4.04 18.70
N ILE A 175 -13.03 3.26 19.47
CA ILE A 175 -14.46 3.05 19.23
C ILE A 175 -15.23 4.03 20.09
N ILE A 176 -15.93 4.94 19.41
CA ILE A 176 -16.84 5.92 19.99
C ILE A 176 -18.25 5.33 19.93
N ASN A 177 -19.01 5.51 21.01
CA ASN A 177 -20.44 5.19 21.09
C ASN A 177 -20.80 3.70 20.92
N GLU A 178 -20.27 2.86 21.82
CA GLU A 178 -20.66 1.45 21.92
C GLU A 178 -22.12 1.25 22.38
N ALA A 179 -22.72 2.24 23.05
CA ALA A 179 -24.02 2.13 23.71
C ALA A 179 -25.25 2.37 22.81
N GLY A 180 -25.04 2.68 21.52
CA GLY A 180 -26.13 2.89 20.56
C GLY A 180 -26.92 4.18 20.76
N GLU A 181 -26.39 5.13 21.54
CA GLU A 181 -27.03 6.43 21.76
C GLU A 181 -26.90 7.31 20.50
N PRO A 182 -27.88 8.17 20.19
CA PRO A 182 -27.80 9.01 19.01
C PRO A 182 -26.76 10.13 19.21
N ILE A 183 -25.61 10.01 18.56
CA ILE A 183 -24.52 11.01 18.58
C ILE A 183 -24.44 11.75 17.25
N PHE A 184 -23.94 12.99 17.28
CA PHE A 184 -23.57 13.71 16.06
C PHE A 184 -22.09 13.49 15.78
N ILE A 185 -21.77 12.95 14.61
CA ILE A 185 -20.40 12.81 14.13
C ILE A 185 -20.13 13.75 12.96
N VAL A 186 -18.88 14.17 12.84
CA VAL A 186 -18.38 14.87 11.67
C VAL A 186 -17.86 13.83 10.69
N THR A 187 -18.43 13.78 9.49
CA THR A 187 -18.07 12.80 8.45
C THR A 187 -18.24 13.40 7.06
N SER A 188 -18.11 12.60 6.00
CA SER A 188 -18.40 13.00 4.61
C SER A 188 -19.32 11.99 3.94
N VAL A 189 -19.94 12.37 2.83
CA VAL A 189 -20.78 11.45 2.04
C VAL A 189 -19.96 10.28 1.52
N GLY A 190 -18.72 10.52 1.10
CA GLY A 190 -17.86 9.44 0.64
C GLY A 190 -17.57 8.42 1.74
N ARG A 191 -17.37 8.84 2.99
CA ARG A 191 -17.28 7.90 4.13
C ARG A 191 -18.58 7.15 4.36
N ILE A 192 -19.73 7.80 4.21
CA ILE A 192 -21.04 7.12 4.31
C ILE A 192 -21.15 6.03 3.23
N ILE A 193 -20.86 6.35 1.97
CA ILE A 193 -20.90 5.41 0.85
C ILE A 193 -19.91 4.25 1.08
N PHE A 194 -18.71 4.53 1.59
CA PHE A 194 -17.75 3.47 1.92
C PHE A 194 -18.29 2.51 2.99
N ASN A 195 -18.94 3.04 4.01
CA ASN A 195 -19.50 2.25 5.10
C ASN A 195 -20.76 1.45 4.74
N GLU A 196 -21.42 1.77 3.63
CA GLU A 196 -22.50 0.93 3.08
C GLU A 196 -21.99 -0.39 2.50
N LEU A 197 -20.70 -0.44 2.14
CA LEU A 197 -20.03 -1.68 1.72
C LEU A 197 -19.79 -2.62 2.90
N LEU A 198 -19.79 -2.08 4.12
CA LEU A 198 -19.49 -2.81 5.34
C LEU A 198 -20.80 -3.25 6.02
N PRO A 199 -20.90 -4.50 6.49
CA PRO A 199 -22.06 -4.96 7.26
C PRO A 199 -22.31 -4.11 8.51
N GLU A 200 -23.57 -4.04 8.94
CA GLU A 200 -23.98 -3.24 10.11
C GLU A 200 -23.30 -3.66 11.42
N VAL A 201 -22.83 -4.92 11.49
CA VAL A 201 -22.09 -5.49 12.63
C VAL A 201 -20.76 -4.75 12.86
N LEU A 202 -20.15 -4.22 11.80
CA LEU A 202 -18.90 -3.49 11.91
C LEU A 202 -19.14 -2.04 12.35
N PRO A 203 -18.23 -1.45 13.15
CA PRO A 203 -18.30 -0.04 13.49
C PRO A 203 -18.10 0.81 12.22
N PHE A 204 -18.78 1.96 12.19
CA PHE A 204 -18.66 2.95 11.13
C PHE A 204 -17.23 3.49 11.09
N GLN A 205 -16.54 3.27 9.98
CA GLN A 205 -15.17 3.73 9.75
C GLN A 205 -15.18 5.22 9.40
N ASN A 206 -14.73 6.06 10.33
CA ASN A 206 -14.63 7.51 10.15
C ASN A 206 -13.19 8.00 10.00
N ASP A 207 -12.26 7.13 9.64
CA ASP A 207 -10.88 7.50 9.31
C ASP A 207 -10.72 7.70 7.81
N ASN A 208 -9.61 8.32 7.40
CA ASN A 208 -9.26 8.36 5.99
C ASN A 208 -8.72 6.99 5.56
N MET A 209 -9.23 6.43 4.46
CA MET A 209 -8.93 5.07 4.01
C MET A 209 -7.63 5.01 3.20
N ASP A 210 -6.52 5.22 3.89
CA ASP A 210 -5.18 4.95 3.38
C ASP A 210 -4.85 3.45 3.37
N ARG A 211 -3.68 3.08 2.83
CA ARG A 211 -3.26 1.67 2.74
C ARG A 211 -3.24 0.97 4.12
N PRO A 212 -2.70 1.55 5.19
CA PRO A 212 -2.78 0.98 6.54
C PRO A 212 -4.21 0.78 7.06
N ASN A 213 -5.08 1.78 6.95
CA ASN A 213 -6.43 1.71 7.49
C ASN A 213 -7.29 0.71 6.71
N LEU A 214 -7.13 0.62 5.38
CA LEU A 214 -7.78 -0.42 4.58
C LEU A 214 -7.34 -1.83 5.01
N ARG A 215 -6.05 -2.05 5.31
CA ARG A 215 -5.58 -3.33 5.86
C ARG A 215 -6.25 -3.67 7.20
N LYS A 216 -6.39 -2.68 8.09
CA LYS A 216 -7.09 -2.85 9.37
C LYS A 216 -8.56 -3.21 9.17
N VAL A 217 -9.26 -2.54 8.24
CA VAL A 217 -10.66 -2.85 7.91
C VAL A 217 -10.80 -4.29 7.39
N VAL A 218 -9.92 -4.72 6.47
CA VAL A 218 -9.95 -6.10 5.96
C VAL A 218 -9.65 -7.11 7.07
N ALA A 219 -8.68 -6.84 7.94
CA ALA A 219 -8.38 -7.70 9.07
C ALA A 219 -9.55 -7.80 10.06
N LEU A 220 -10.27 -6.68 10.28
CA LEU A 220 -11.46 -6.64 11.12
C LEU A 220 -12.61 -7.46 10.51
N CYS A 221 -12.84 -7.32 9.20
CA CYS A 221 -13.83 -8.13 8.46
C CYS A 221 -13.52 -9.62 8.61
N TYR A 222 -12.26 -10.01 8.41
CA TYR A 222 -11.84 -11.40 8.53
C TYR A 222 -12.11 -11.97 9.92
N ARG A 223 -11.71 -11.25 10.98
CA ARG A 223 -11.87 -11.70 12.37
C ARG A 223 -13.33 -11.85 12.80
N GLN A 224 -14.24 -11.01 12.28
CA GLN A 224 -15.64 -11.00 12.72
C GLN A 224 -16.58 -11.79 11.80
N LEU A 225 -16.31 -11.83 10.49
CA LEU A 225 -17.22 -12.36 9.48
C LEU A 225 -16.69 -13.61 8.77
N GLY A 226 -15.39 -13.92 8.92
CA GLY A 226 -14.74 -15.05 8.27
C GLY A 226 -14.43 -14.83 6.78
N ASP A 227 -14.00 -15.89 6.11
CA ASP A 227 -13.35 -15.84 4.79
C ASP A 227 -14.28 -15.34 3.68
N GLN A 228 -15.46 -15.98 3.55
CA GLN A 228 -16.35 -15.74 2.41
C GLN A 228 -16.91 -14.32 2.39
N ALA A 229 -17.43 -13.85 3.52
CA ALA A 229 -17.93 -12.49 3.66
C ALA A 229 -16.83 -11.46 3.44
N THR A 230 -15.61 -11.73 3.92
CA THR A 230 -14.46 -10.85 3.69
C THR A 230 -14.11 -10.79 2.20
N ALA A 231 -14.10 -11.90 1.48
CA ALA A 231 -13.82 -11.90 0.05
C ALA A 231 -14.81 -11.03 -0.75
N GLU A 232 -16.11 -11.11 -0.44
CA GLU A 232 -17.15 -10.28 -1.05
C GLU A 232 -16.96 -8.78 -0.74
N ILE A 233 -16.66 -8.44 0.52
CA ILE A 233 -16.44 -7.06 0.95
C ILE A 233 -15.20 -6.47 0.26
N VAL A 234 -14.09 -7.20 0.21
CA VAL A 234 -12.87 -6.70 -0.44
C VAL A 234 -13.08 -6.53 -1.94
N ASP A 235 -13.91 -7.37 -2.58
CA ASP A 235 -14.28 -7.20 -3.99
C ASP A 235 -15.14 -5.94 -4.23
N ALA A 236 -16.06 -5.64 -3.31
CA ALA A 236 -16.85 -4.42 -3.33
C ALA A 236 -15.98 -3.17 -3.11
N ILE A 237 -15.00 -3.25 -2.19
CA ILE A 237 -14.00 -2.18 -1.96
C ILE A 237 -13.15 -1.97 -3.22
N LYS A 238 -12.67 -3.03 -3.87
CA LYS A 238 -11.94 -2.96 -5.14
C LYS A 238 -12.74 -2.20 -6.20
N SER A 239 -13.99 -2.61 -6.42
CA SER A 239 -14.86 -2.03 -7.44
C SER A 239 -15.15 -0.55 -7.17
N THR A 240 -15.42 -0.22 -5.91
CA THR A 240 -15.65 1.16 -5.46
C THR A 240 -14.39 2.01 -5.59
N GLY A 241 -13.25 1.47 -5.18
CA GLY A 241 -11.93 2.09 -5.31
C GLY A 241 -11.62 2.45 -6.76
N PHE A 242 -11.75 1.51 -7.71
CA PHE A 242 -11.55 1.82 -9.13
C PHE A 242 -12.54 2.85 -9.68
N HIS A 243 -13.80 2.81 -9.26
CA HIS A 243 -14.80 3.78 -9.68
C HIS A 243 -14.43 5.21 -9.26
N TYR A 244 -14.12 5.40 -7.98
CA TYR A 244 -13.77 6.73 -7.46
C TYR A 244 -12.35 7.17 -7.84
N ALA A 245 -11.42 6.25 -8.07
CA ALA A 245 -10.11 6.57 -8.67
C ALA A 245 -10.26 7.13 -10.09
N THR A 246 -11.20 6.60 -10.88
CA THR A 246 -11.48 7.11 -12.22
C THR A 246 -12.18 8.47 -12.16
N ARG A 247 -13.15 8.63 -11.24
CA ARG A 247 -13.91 9.89 -11.08
C ARG A 247 -13.10 11.03 -10.48
N SER A 248 -12.08 10.74 -9.67
CA SER A 248 -11.23 11.76 -9.06
C SER A 248 -10.46 12.58 -10.10
N GLY A 249 -10.20 12.01 -11.28
CA GLY A 249 -9.43 12.67 -12.33
C GLY A 249 -7.99 12.98 -11.92
N VAL A 250 -7.48 12.28 -10.89
CA VAL A 250 -6.11 12.45 -10.39
C VAL A 250 -5.13 12.14 -11.52
N THR A 251 -4.27 13.10 -11.80
CA THR A 251 -3.26 13.04 -12.88
C THR A 251 -1.96 13.63 -12.36
N ILE A 252 -0.83 13.27 -12.96
CA ILE A 252 0.44 13.92 -12.62
C ILE A 252 0.82 14.86 -13.75
N ALA A 253 1.03 16.12 -13.41
CA ALA A 253 1.57 17.10 -14.33
C ALA A 253 2.92 17.62 -13.85
N ILE A 254 3.79 18.00 -14.80
CA ILE A 254 5.10 18.54 -14.44
C ILE A 254 4.94 19.75 -13.51
N HIS A 255 3.98 20.65 -13.74
CA HIS A 255 3.82 21.87 -12.94
C HIS A 255 3.50 21.62 -11.46
N GLU A 256 2.93 20.46 -11.10
CA GLU A 256 2.65 20.08 -9.71
C GLU A 256 3.93 19.78 -8.92
N ILE A 257 5.00 19.37 -9.61
CA ILE A 257 6.31 19.13 -8.99
C ILE A 257 6.98 20.50 -8.75
N GLN A 258 6.77 21.10 -7.58
CA GLN A 258 7.29 22.43 -7.27
C GLN A 258 8.66 22.37 -6.60
N VAL A 259 9.68 23.05 -7.15
CA VAL A 259 10.98 23.15 -6.48
C VAL A 259 10.86 24.09 -5.27
N PRO A 260 11.34 23.70 -4.07
CA PRO A 260 11.35 24.59 -2.92
C PRO A 260 12.15 25.87 -3.19
N LYS A 261 11.54 27.04 -2.95
CA LYS A 261 12.20 28.35 -3.20
C LYS A 261 13.46 28.56 -2.37
N ASN A 262 13.49 28.02 -1.15
CA ASN A 262 14.61 28.07 -0.22
C ASN A 262 15.77 27.13 -0.58
N LYS A 263 15.58 26.20 -1.54
CA LYS A 263 16.62 25.25 -1.95
C LYS A 263 17.94 25.95 -2.31
N GLY A 264 17.88 27.03 -3.07
CA GLY A 264 19.08 27.76 -3.50
C GLY A 264 19.85 28.40 -2.33
N GLU A 265 19.15 28.82 -1.27
CA GLU A 265 19.77 29.37 -0.06
C GLU A 265 20.41 28.27 0.77
N LEU A 266 19.73 27.12 0.93
CA LEU A 266 20.25 25.95 1.64
C LEU A 266 21.55 25.44 0.99
N LEU A 267 21.59 25.34 -0.35
CA LEU A 267 22.78 24.91 -1.07
C LEU A 267 23.96 25.89 -0.89
N LYS A 268 23.69 27.21 -0.93
CA LYS A 268 24.73 28.23 -0.69
C LYS A 268 25.26 28.20 0.74
N ALA A 269 24.39 27.97 1.72
CA ALA A 269 24.78 27.83 3.11
C ALA A 269 25.64 26.58 3.33
N ALA A 270 25.28 25.46 2.67
CA ALA A 270 26.06 24.24 2.70
C ALA A 270 27.45 24.44 2.06
N ASP A 271 27.50 25.06 0.87
CA ASP A 271 28.77 25.38 0.19
C ASP A 271 29.71 26.18 1.09
N LYS A 272 29.19 27.23 1.75
CA LYS A 272 30.00 28.04 2.68
C LYS A 272 30.55 27.22 3.84
N ARG A 273 29.75 26.31 4.42
CA ARG A 273 30.22 25.45 5.52
C ARG A 273 31.28 24.44 5.07
N VAL A 274 31.17 23.94 3.83
CA VAL A 274 32.19 23.06 3.24
C VAL A 274 33.48 23.83 2.97
N ASP A 275 33.39 25.07 2.49
CA ASP A 275 34.55 25.95 2.30
C ASP A 275 35.27 26.25 3.63
N GLU A 276 34.51 26.52 4.70
CA GLU A 276 35.07 26.71 6.06
C GLU A 276 35.81 25.46 6.56
N LEU A 277 35.29 24.25 6.30
CA LEU A 277 36.00 23.00 6.61
C LEU A 277 37.27 22.83 5.78
N LEU A 278 37.23 23.19 4.50
CA LEU A 278 38.40 23.14 3.63
C LEU A 278 39.49 24.11 4.10
N GLU A 279 39.13 25.30 4.55
CA GLU A 279 40.07 26.26 5.13
C GLU A 279 40.70 25.72 6.43
N GLN A 280 39.90 25.14 7.33
CA GLN A 280 40.42 24.51 8.55
C GLN A 280 41.39 23.37 8.25
N PHE A 281 41.09 22.56 7.24
CA PHE A 281 41.97 21.50 6.76
C PHE A 281 43.28 22.06 6.20
N GLN A 282 43.21 23.11 5.37
CA GLN A 282 44.40 23.77 4.81
C GLN A 282 45.29 24.41 5.90
N MET A 283 44.70 24.88 6.99
CA MET A 283 45.42 25.39 8.17
C MET A 283 45.99 24.26 9.05
N GLY A 284 45.68 23.00 8.77
CA GLY A 284 46.11 21.84 9.54
C GLY A 284 45.40 21.68 10.88
N LEU A 285 44.21 22.27 11.05
CA LEU A 285 43.41 22.21 12.28
C LEU A 285 42.62 20.91 12.41
N ILE A 286 42.29 20.28 11.28
CA ILE A 286 41.52 19.03 11.21
C ILE A 286 42.22 18.02 10.31
N THR A 287 41.93 16.73 10.52
CA THR A 287 42.42 15.62 9.70
C THR A 287 41.58 15.44 8.42
N GLU A 288 42.11 14.66 7.46
CA GLU A 288 41.38 14.34 6.22
C GLU A 288 40.10 13.53 6.49
N ASP A 289 40.12 12.64 7.47
CA ASP A 289 38.95 11.84 7.84
C ASP A 289 37.86 12.71 8.49
N GLU A 290 38.24 13.67 9.34
CA GLU A 290 37.31 14.64 9.92
C GLU A 290 36.74 15.58 8.87
N ARG A 291 37.55 16.04 7.91
CA ARG A 291 37.10 16.84 6.75
C ARG A 291 36.09 16.06 5.92
N TYR A 292 36.39 14.79 5.61
CA TYR A 292 35.53 13.92 4.83
C TYR A 292 34.19 13.69 5.54
N GLN A 293 34.18 13.27 6.80
CA GLN A 293 32.95 13.03 7.56
C GLN A 293 32.15 14.32 7.74
N GLY A 294 32.80 15.43 8.09
CA GLY A 294 32.15 16.72 8.21
C GLY A 294 31.48 17.18 6.91
N THR A 295 32.12 16.93 5.76
CA THR A 295 31.54 17.23 4.44
C THR A 295 30.31 16.37 4.17
N VAL A 296 30.38 15.06 4.45
CA VAL A 296 29.25 14.13 4.31
C VAL A 296 28.08 14.56 5.19
N ASP A 297 28.35 14.89 6.46
CA ASP A 297 27.32 15.29 7.44
C ASP A 297 26.62 16.59 7.02
N ILE A 298 27.36 17.59 6.53
CA ILE A 298 26.77 18.84 6.03
C ILE A 298 25.80 18.56 4.88
N TRP A 299 26.18 17.70 3.93
CA TRP A 299 25.32 17.39 2.79
C TRP A 299 24.14 16.49 3.16
N GLN A 300 24.29 15.56 4.11
CA GLN A 300 23.17 14.78 4.63
C GLN A 300 22.15 15.70 5.33
N GLU A 301 22.62 16.61 6.18
CA GLU A 301 21.78 17.58 6.88
C GLU A 301 21.06 18.51 5.88
N THR A 302 21.78 19.01 4.87
CA THR A 302 21.17 19.84 3.82
C THR A 302 20.10 19.07 3.04
N THR A 303 20.35 17.79 2.74
CA THR A 303 19.37 16.93 2.06
C THR A 303 18.11 16.74 2.92
N ARG A 304 18.26 16.60 4.25
CA ARG A 304 17.15 16.51 5.20
C ARG A 304 16.35 17.82 5.26
N GLN A 305 17.03 18.97 5.35
CA GLN A 305 16.37 20.28 5.35
C GLN A 305 15.57 20.56 4.06
N VAL A 306 16.09 20.12 2.91
CA VAL A 306 15.36 20.19 1.63
C VAL A 306 14.15 19.26 1.65
N GLU A 307 14.27 18.07 2.23
CA GLU A 307 13.15 17.12 2.38
C GLU A 307 12.04 17.67 3.28
N ASP A 308 12.40 18.27 4.43
CA ASP A 308 11.44 18.87 5.36
C ASP A 308 10.72 20.06 4.70
N SER A 309 11.44 20.86 3.92
CA SER A 309 10.85 21.95 3.12
C SER A 309 9.84 21.46 2.07
N ILE A 310 10.02 20.24 1.55
CA ILE A 310 9.07 19.59 0.65
C ILE A 310 7.88 19.04 1.43
N ARG A 311 8.13 18.44 2.60
CA ARG A 311 7.07 17.87 3.46
C ARG A 311 6.08 18.93 3.91
N GLU A 312 6.55 20.09 4.34
CA GLU A 312 5.70 21.22 4.75
C GLU A 312 4.79 21.73 3.63
N ARG A 313 5.29 21.71 2.39
CA ARG A 313 4.55 22.14 1.20
C ARG A 313 3.89 21.01 0.45
N LEU A 314 3.89 19.78 0.98
CA LEU A 314 3.32 18.63 0.29
C LEU A 314 1.87 18.85 -0.15
N PRO A 315 0.98 19.53 0.62
CA PRO A 315 -0.39 19.83 0.18
C PRO A 315 -0.45 20.64 -1.13
N ASP A 316 0.58 21.44 -1.44
CA ASP A 316 0.65 22.27 -2.66
C ASP A 316 0.95 21.45 -3.92
N TYR A 317 1.28 20.15 -3.79
CA TYR A 317 1.60 19.26 -4.91
C TYR A 317 0.36 18.59 -5.52
N GLY A 318 -0.85 19.01 -5.12
CA GLY A 318 -2.11 18.58 -5.74
C GLY A 318 -2.25 17.06 -5.78
N SER A 319 -2.32 16.49 -6.97
CA SER A 319 -2.47 15.05 -7.19
C SER A 319 -1.35 14.19 -6.59
N LEU A 320 -0.11 14.69 -6.61
CA LEU A 320 1.04 13.96 -6.06
C LEU A 320 0.98 13.85 -4.53
N HIS A 321 0.34 14.83 -3.86
CA HIS A 321 0.04 14.73 -2.43
C HIS A 321 -0.85 13.53 -2.14
N TYR A 322 -1.94 13.37 -2.90
CA TYR A 322 -2.88 12.25 -2.73
C TYR A 322 -2.19 10.89 -2.93
N MET A 323 -1.30 10.75 -3.90
CA MET A 323 -0.58 9.50 -4.13
C MET A 323 0.40 9.17 -2.98
N ALA A 324 1.10 10.19 -2.48
CA ALA A 324 2.05 10.02 -1.38
C ALA A 324 1.35 9.74 -0.05
N SER A 325 0.35 10.55 0.30
CA SER A 325 -0.38 10.47 1.58
C SER A 325 -1.26 9.23 1.69
N SER A 326 -1.80 8.71 0.57
CA SER A 326 -2.58 7.46 0.57
C SER A 326 -1.72 6.20 0.78
N GLY A 327 -0.39 6.32 0.72
CA GLY A 327 0.53 5.19 0.82
C GLY A 327 0.50 4.27 -0.40
N THR A 328 0.01 4.77 -1.54
CA THR A 328 -0.10 4.02 -2.80
C THR A 328 1.21 4.02 -3.57
N LYS A 329 1.71 5.20 -3.91
CA LYS A 329 2.91 5.38 -4.73
C LYS A 329 3.50 6.77 -4.50
N GLY A 330 4.82 6.87 -4.36
CA GLY A 330 5.48 8.15 -4.10
C GLY A 330 5.84 8.33 -2.63
N ASN A 331 6.94 7.71 -2.20
CA ASN A 331 7.53 8.05 -0.91
C ASN A 331 8.04 9.50 -0.92
N ILE A 332 8.07 10.19 0.22
CA ILE A 332 8.65 11.53 0.36
C ILE A 332 10.08 11.60 -0.22
N THR A 333 10.85 10.51 -0.07
CA THR A 333 12.18 10.38 -0.67
C THR A 333 12.15 10.41 -2.21
N GLN A 334 11.14 9.81 -2.84
CA GLN A 334 10.97 9.85 -4.30
C GLN A 334 10.57 11.25 -4.76
N ILE A 335 9.68 11.92 -4.02
CA ILE A 335 9.29 13.32 -4.28
C ILE A 335 10.50 14.25 -4.12
N ARG A 336 11.33 14.04 -3.11
CA ARG A 336 12.60 14.75 -2.91
C ARG A 336 13.52 14.63 -4.12
N GLN A 337 13.62 13.46 -4.74
CA GLN A 337 14.42 13.28 -5.96
C GLN A 337 13.82 14.01 -7.18
N MET A 338 12.50 14.18 -7.24
CA MET A 338 11.81 14.87 -8.33
C MET A 338 11.89 16.39 -8.23
N ALA A 339 11.70 16.96 -7.03
CA ALA A 339 11.57 18.41 -6.80
C ALA A 339 12.73 19.05 -6.01
N GLY A 340 13.40 18.26 -5.17
CA GLY A 340 14.43 18.74 -4.23
C GLY A 340 15.83 18.53 -4.75
N MET A 341 16.52 17.53 -4.21
CA MET A 341 17.84 17.10 -4.67
C MET A 341 17.96 15.58 -4.45
N ARG A 342 18.79 14.90 -5.25
CA ARG A 342 19.02 13.46 -5.02
C ARG A 342 19.87 13.21 -3.77
N GLY A 343 20.84 14.08 -3.51
CA GLY A 343 21.75 13.96 -2.36
C GLY A 343 23.04 13.24 -2.70
N LEU A 344 23.66 12.65 -1.68
CA LEU A 344 24.90 11.90 -1.79
C LEU A 344 24.67 10.52 -2.44
N MET A 345 25.67 10.03 -3.16
CA MET A 345 25.67 8.70 -3.78
C MET A 345 26.88 7.91 -3.30
N ALA A 346 26.74 6.59 -3.23
CA ALA A 346 27.84 5.70 -2.93
C ALA A 346 28.54 5.25 -4.22
N ASP A 347 29.85 5.10 -4.13
CA ASP A 347 30.66 4.45 -5.15
C ASP A 347 30.45 2.91 -5.11
N PRO A 348 31.06 2.15 -6.05
CA PRO A 348 30.97 0.69 -6.03
C PRO A 348 31.59 0.05 -4.77
N SER A 349 32.58 0.70 -4.15
CA SER A 349 33.23 0.22 -2.93
C SER A 349 32.36 0.39 -1.67
N GLY A 350 31.34 1.25 -1.74
CA GLY A 350 30.48 1.63 -0.62
C GLY A 350 30.89 2.96 0.04
N LYS A 351 31.98 3.60 -0.41
CA LYS A 351 32.37 4.93 0.06
C LYS A 351 31.43 5.98 -0.53
N VAL A 352 31.02 6.93 0.30
CA VAL A 352 30.15 8.03 -0.12
C VAL A 352 30.97 9.04 -0.92
N ILE A 353 30.45 9.44 -2.08
CA ILE A 353 31.08 10.45 -2.94
C ILE A 353 30.78 11.82 -2.32
N GLU A 354 31.82 12.59 -1.99
CA GLU A 354 31.72 13.89 -1.33
C GLU A 354 30.96 14.96 -2.15
N LEU A 355 30.88 14.77 -3.47
CA LEU A 355 30.13 15.61 -4.40
C LEU A 355 28.67 15.14 -4.48
N PRO A 356 27.70 15.87 -3.91
CA PRO A 356 26.28 15.52 -4.00
C PRO A 356 25.71 15.84 -5.38
N ILE A 357 24.61 15.18 -5.72
CA ILE A 357 23.77 15.56 -6.85
C ILE A 357 22.80 16.64 -6.38
N ARG A 358 23.02 17.88 -6.85
CA ARG A 358 22.26 19.09 -6.48
C ARG A 358 20.99 19.22 -7.31
N GLY A 359 21.04 18.79 -8.56
CA GLY A 359 19.89 18.78 -9.47
C GLY A 359 18.79 17.81 -9.02
N SER A 360 17.55 18.17 -9.34
CA SER A 360 16.39 17.28 -9.28
C SER A 360 16.03 16.78 -10.68
N PHE A 361 15.18 15.76 -10.79
CA PHE A 361 14.71 15.30 -12.10
C PHE A 361 13.91 16.36 -12.87
N ARG A 362 13.23 17.27 -12.16
CA ARG A 362 12.54 18.39 -12.79
C ARG A 362 13.50 19.40 -13.42
N GLU A 363 14.57 19.74 -12.71
CA GLU A 363 15.57 20.71 -13.19
C GLU A 363 16.50 20.11 -14.23
N GLY A 364 16.63 18.78 -14.25
CA GLY A 364 17.60 18.05 -15.04
C GLY A 364 18.92 17.86 -14.29
N LEU A 365 19.69 16.87 -14.73
CA LEU A 365 20.99 16.54 -14.17
C LEU A 365 22.09 16.94 -15.15
N THR A 366 23.19 17.47 -14.64
CA THR A 366 24.39 17.68 -15.45
C THR A 366 25.03 16.34 -15.84
N VAL A 367 25.92 16.35 -16.82
CA VAL A 367 26.64 15.14 -17.28
C VAL A 367 27.38 14.47 -16.12
N LEU A 368 28.05 15.26 -15.28
CA LEU A 368 28.81 14.74 -14.14
C LEU A 368 27.90 14.13 -13.06
N GLU A 369 26.82 14.84 -12.69
CA GLU A 369 25.84 14.34 -11.72
C GLU A 369 25.16 13.05 -12.21
N TYR A 370 24.79 13.01 -13.49
CA TYR A 370 24.21 11.82 -14.09
C TYR A 370 25.20 10.65 -14.07
N PHE A 371 26.46 10.89 -14.45
CA PHE A 371 27.52 9.88 -14.41
C PHE A 371 27.74 9.32 -12.99
N ILE A 372 27.83 10.19 -11.98
CA ILE A 372 27.93 9.79 -10.57
C ILE A 372 26.75 8.88 -10.20
N SER A 373 25.53 9.24 -10.62
CA SER A 373 24.33 8.45 -10.32
C SER A 373 24.32 7.03 -10.89
N THR A 374 25.10 6.77 -11.95
CA THR A 374 25.15 5.45 -12.60
C THR A 374 25.82 4.38 -11.74
N HIS A 375 26.75 4.75 -10.86
CA HIS A 375 27.47 3.80 -9.99
C HIS A 375 26.50 3.11 -9.04
N GLY A 376 25.71 3.90 -8.29
CA GLY A 376 24.70 3.39 -7.38
C GLY A 376 23.59 2.60 -8.10
N ALA A 377 23.11 3.10 -9.25
CA ALA A 377 22.07 2.42 -10.03
C ALA A 377 22.54 1.04 -10.54
N ARG A 378 23.75 0.96 -11.11
CA ARG A 378 24.31 -0.30 -11.63
C ARG A 378 24.59 -1.29 -10.50
N LYS A 379 25.16 -0.83 -9.39
CA LYS A 379 25.40 -1.69 -8.22
C LYS A 379 24.10 -2.24 -7.67
N GLY A 380 23.06 -1.41 -7.51
CA GLY A 380 21.75 -1.87 -7.05
C GLY A 380 21.17 -2.96 -7.95
N LEU A 381 21.18 -2.77 -9.27
CA LEU A 381 20.70 -3.79 -10.22
C LEU A 381 21.52 -5.08 -10.17
N ALA A 382 22.85 -4.96 -10.08
CA ALA A 382 23.73 -6.12 -9.98
C ALA A 382 23.54 -6.88 -8.66
N ASP A 383 23.43 -6.17 -7.54
CA ASP A 383 23.22 -6.75 -6.21
C ASP A 383 21.87 -7.45 -6.14
N THR A 384 20.80 -6.87 -6.68
CA THR A 384 19.48 -7.53 -6.77
C THR A 384 19.56 -8.84 -7.55
N ALA A 385 20.26 -8.85 -8.69
CA ALA A 385 20.42 -10.07 -9.48
C ALA A 385 21.23 -11.15 -8.73
N LEU A 386 22.32 -10.76 -8.05
CA LEU A 386 23.16 -11.69 -7.29
C LEU A 386 22.46 -12.24 -6.04
N ARG A 387 21.81 -11.38 -5.25
CA ARG A 387 21.15 -11.76 -3.98
C ARG A 387 19.93 -12.67 -4.18
N THR A 388 19.35 -12.68 -5.37
CA THR A 388 18.22 -13.56 -5.70
C THR A 388 18.61 -15.05 -5.52
N ALA A 389 19.85 -15.42 -5.87
CA ALA A 389 20.34 -16.79 -5.69
C ALA A 389 20.52 -17.15 -4.19
N ASP A 390 21.07 -16.22 -3.40
CA ASP A 390 21.34 -16.44 -1.97
C ASP A 390 20.05 -16.63 -1.17
N SER A 391 19.02 -15.84 -1.46
CA SER A 391 17.71 -15.96 -0.79
C SER A 391 17.08 -17.32 -1.06
N GLY A 392 17.07 -17.78 -2.32
CA GLY A 392 16.54 -19.11 -2.66
C GLY A 392 17.35 -20.25 -2.03
N TYR A 393 18.67 -20.10 -1.92
CA TYR A 393 19.53 -21.07 -1.24
C TYR A 393 19.24 -21.18 0.26
N LEU A 394 19.05 -20.05 0.94
CA LEU A 394 18.68 -20.02 2.35
C LEU A 394 17.32 -20.69 2.57
N THR A 395 16.30 -20.35 1.77
CA THR A 395 14.97 -20.96 1.85
C THR A 395 15.04 -22.47 1.70
N ARG A 396 15.82 -22.97 0.73
CA ARG A 396 16.04 -24.41 0.57
C ARG A 396 16.65 -25.04 1.82
N ARG A 397 17.71 -24.45 2.38
CA ARG A 397 18.34 -24.98 3.61
C ARG A 397 17.37 -25.03 4.79
N LEU A 398 16.50 -24.02 4.92
CA LEU A 398 15.49 -24.01 5.99
C LEU A 398 14.46 -25.11 5.79
N ILE A 399 13.99 -25.33 4.56
CA ILE A 399 13.07 -26.41 4.23
C ILE A 399 13.71 -27.77 4.50
N ASP A 400 14.96 -27.99 4.07
CA ASP A 400 15.68 -29.26 4.26
C ASP A 400 15.79 -29.66 5.74
N VAL A 401 15.80 -28.70 6.68
CA VAL A 401 15.86 -28.96 8.13
C VAL A 401 14.47 -29.14 8.76
N ALA A 402 13.46 -28.42 8.27
CA ALA A 402 12.14 -28.35 8.90
C ALA A 402 11.05 -29.18 8.20
N GLN A 403 11.35 -29.84 7.07
CA GLN A 403 10.36 -30.53 6.25
C GLN A 403 9.58 -31.63 7.00
N ASP A 404 10.23 -32.31 7.94
CA ASP A 404 9.62 -33.43 8.70
C ASP A 404 8.92 -32.98 9.99
N VAL A 405 8.80 -31.66 10.23
CA VAL A 405 8.07 -31.11 11.38
C VAL A 405 6.58 -31.05 11.06
N ILE A 406 5.80 -31.96 11.67
CA ILE A 406 4.36 -32.11 11.44
C ILE A 406 3.63 -32.13 12.79
N THR A 407 2.53 -31.38 12.90
CA THR A 407 1.65 -31.41 14.07
C THR A 407 0.79 -32.68 14.07
N LEU A 408 0.99 -33.56 15.05
CA LEU A 408 0.31 -34.87 15.14
C LEU A 408 -0.72 -34.97 16.28
N GLU A 409 -0.50 -34.24 17.37
CA GLU A 409 -1.34 -34.24 18.57
C GLU A 409 -1.81 -32.83 18.91
N GLU A 410 -3.00 -32.71 19.52
CA GLU A 410 -3.60 -31.42 19.90
C GLU A 410 -2.95 -30.81 21.15
N ASP A 411 -2.61 -31.63 22.14
CA ASP A 411 -1.98 -31.20 23.39
C ASP A 411 -0.98 -32.26 23.87
N CYS A 412 0.28 -31.86 24.07
CA CYS A 412 1.32 -32.72 24.63
C CYS A 412 1.35 -32.71 26.17
N GLY A 413 0.53 -31.88 26.81
CA GLY A 413 0.37 -31.78 28.26
C GLY A 413 1.55 -31.12 28.99
N THR A 414 2.48 -30.49 28.27
CA THR A 414 3.65 -29.83 28.87
C THR A 414 3.26 -28.51 29.55
N THR A 415 3.89 -28.21 30.69
CA THR A 415 3.82 -26.91 31.36
C THR A 415 5.05 -26.03 31.09
N SER A 416 6.00 -26.53 30.29
CA SER A 416 7.21 -25.79 29.93
C SER A 416 6.93 -24.82 28.78
N GLY A 417 7.38 -23.58 28.92
CA GLY A 417 7.25 -22.54 27.90
C GLY A 417 8.37 -21.50 28.01
N LEU A 418 8.29 -20.47 27.18
CA LEU A 418 9.21 -19.33 27.20
C LEU A 418 8.51 -18.12 27.82
N TRP A 419 9.23 -17.37 28.65
CA TRP A 419 8.76 -16.09 29.18
C TRP A 419 8.93 -15.00 28.11
N MET A 420 7.83 -14.32 27.78
CA MET A 420 7.81 -13.23 26.80
C MET A 420 7.69 -11.90 27.54
N ASP A 421 8.79 -11.17 27.64
CA ASP A 421 8.85 -9.87 28.29
C ASP A 421 8.69 -8.72 27.27
N ARG A 422 8.29 -7.54 27.76
CA ARG A 422 8.28 -6.31 26.96
C ARG A 422 9.74 -5.94 26.63
N ASP A 423 10.07 -5.79 25.35
CA ASP A 423 11.38 -5.27 24.98
C ASP A 423 11.46 -3.78 25.37
N GLU A 424 12.35 -3.46 26.31
CA GLU A 424 12.58 -2.09 26.83
C GLU A 424 13.65 -1.31 26.06
N GLY A 425 14.22 -1.89 25.00
CA GLY A 425 15.17 -1.19 24.13
C GLY A 425 14.52 -0.02 23.39
N ALA A 426 15.25 1.09 23.20
CA ALA A 426 14.79 2.23 22.39
C ALA A 426 14.48 1.87 20.93
N ASP A 427 14.96 0.70 20.47
CA ASP A 427 14.70 0.08 19.16
C ASP A 427 13.73 -1.11 19.23
N SER A 428 12.90 -1.21 20.28
CA SER A 428 11.85 -2.23 20.37
C SER A 428 10.85 -2.06 19.23
N LEU A 429 10.89 -2.98 18.27
CA LEU A 429 10.13 -2.92 17.01
C LEU A 429 8.66 -3.33 17.19
N GLU A 430 8.34 -4.13 18.22
CA GLU A 430 7.03 -4.77 18.36
C GLU A 430 6.51 -4.70 19.80
N SER A 431 5.21 -4.48 19.94
CA SER A 431 4.55 -4.39 21.23
C SER A 431 4.33 -5.78 21.85
N LEU A 432 4.23 -5.86 23.18
CA LEU A 432 3.95 -7.13 23.87
C LEU A 432 2.65 -7.79 23.36
N PRO A 433 1.53 -7.07 23.14
CA PRO A 433 0.33 -7.65 22.53
C PRO A 433 0.59 -8.31 21.18
N GLU A 434 1.35 -7.69 20.27
CA GLU A 434 1.65 -8.28 18.95
C GLU A 434 2.45 -9.58 19.08
N ARG A 435 3.35 -9.68 20.05
CA ARG A 435 4.19 -10.86 20.29
C ARG A 435 3.46 -12.05 20.92
N ILE A 436 2.35 -11.82 21.62
CA ILE A 436 1.61 -12.87 22.33
C ILE A 436 0.32 -13.31 21.62
N VAL A 437 -0.08 -12.59 20.56
CA VAL A 437 -1.23 -12.99 19.74
C VAL A 437 -0.91 -14.31 19.04
N GLY A 438 -1.78 -15.30 19.23
CA GLY A 438 -1.68 -16.65 18.66
C GLY A 438 -3.01 -17.13 18.09
#